data_AF-L8DMX9-F1
#
_entry.id   AF-L8DMX9-F1
#
_cell.length_a   1.000
_cell.length_b   1.000
_cell.length_c   1.000
_cell.angle_alpha   90.00
_cell.angle_beta   90.00
_cell.angle_gamma   90.00
#
_symmetry.space_group_name_H-M   'P 1'
#
loop_
_entity.id
_entity.type
_entity.pdbx_description
1 polymer ?
#
loop_
_entity_poly.entity_id
_entity_poly.type
_entity_poly.pdbx_seq_one_letter_code
_entity_poly.pdbx_strand_id
1 'polypeptide(L)'
;MSTPDSPALSDLDSIELAILAELRSPEAVAAFEMLHAAVPVETGSRFAELLAIINDISGANFAVDASLNLLDAVQDSGDLALVVAAAPTLDDPITALALAQLLRTIRQD
;
A
#
# COMPACT_ATOMS: atom_id res chain seq x y z
N MET A 1 9.45 7.32 44.04
CA MET A 1 8.57 6.60 43.09
C MET A 1 8.93 7.14 41.71
N SER A 2 9.82 6.47 41.00
CA SER A 2 10.16 6.85 39.62
C SER A 2 9.04 6.33 38.72
N THR A 3 8.33 7.24 38.06
CA THR A 3 7.45 6.92 36.94
C THR A 3 8.29 6.18 35.89
N PRO A 4 7.78 5.08 35.29
CA PRO A 4 8.47 4.46 34.18
C PRO A 4 8.55 5.50 33.06
N ASP A 5 9.76 5.81 32.65
CA ASP A 5 10.06 6.42 31.37
C ASP A 5 9.51 5.43 30.33
N SER A 6 8.27 5.63 29.89
CA SER A 6 7.77 4.94 28.71
C SER A 6 8.74 5.32 27.60
N PRO A 7 9.45 4.37 26.97
CA PRO A 7 10.34 4.71 25.87
C PRO A 7 9.46 5.42 24.84
N ALA A 8 9.75 6.70 24.58
CA ALA A 8 9.11 7.41 23.49
C ALA A 8 9.47 6.63 22.23
N LEU A 9 8.49 5.94 21.64
CA LEU A 9 8.66 5.26 20.36
C LEU A 9 9.19 6.31 19.38
N SER A 10 10.29 6.01 18.71
CA SER A 10 10.77 6.88 17.65
C SER A 10 9.68 6.95 16.57
N ASP A 11 9.66 8.03 15.78
CA ASP A 11 8.72 8.13 14.65
C ASP A 11 8.82 6.91 13.72
N LEU A 12 10.03 6.36 13.57
CA LEU A 12 10.29 5.10 12.86
C LEU A 12 9.58 3.90 13.48
N ASP A 13 9.75 3.68 14.80
CA ASP A 13 9.10 2.58 15.50
C ASP A 13 7.57 2.67 15.42
N SER A 14 7.03 3.90 15.42
CA SER A 14 5.59 4.14 15.28
C SER A 14 5.07 3.78 13.88
N ILE A 15 5.86 4.07 12.83
CA ILE A 15 5.52 3.70 11.46
C ILE A 15 5.60 2.18 11.26
N GLU A 16 6.67 1.53 11.75
CA GLU A 16 6.80 0.07 11.68
C GLU A 16 5.65 -0.62 12.41
N LEU A 17 5.27 -0.14 13.60
CA LEU A 17 4.13 -0.68 14.34
C LEU A 17 2.80 -0.51 13.58
N ALA A 18 2.60 0.63 12.90
CA ALA A 18 1.41 0.86 12.08
C ALA A 18 1.36 -0.09 10.88
N ILE A 19 2.49 -0.32 10.21
CA ILE A 19 2.59 -1.29 9.10
C ILE A 19 2.25 -2.70 9.59
N LEU A 20 2.82 -3.11 10.73
CA LEU A 20 2.54 -4.44 11.33
C LEU A 20 1.08 -4.57 11.77
N ALA A 21 0.46 -3.50 12.26
CA ALA A 21 -0.95 -3.50 12.66
C ALA A 21 -1.91 -3.70 11.47
N GLU A 22 -1.49 -3.33 10.26
CA GLU A 22 -2.26 -3.54 9.03
C GLU A 22 -2.03 -4.91 8.40
N LEU A 23 -1.25 -5.82 9.00
CA LEU A 23 -1.10 -7.21 8.51
C LEU A 23 -2.25 -8.11 8.96
N ARG A 24 -3.48 -7.74 8.59
CA ARG A 24 -4.72 -8.40 9.08
C ARG A 24 -5.34 -9.37 8.08
N SER A 25 -4.98 -9.26 6.81
CA SER A 25 -5.47 -10.11 5.71
C SER A 25 -4.31 -10.86 5.04
N PRO A 26 -4.56 -12.04 4.43
CA PRO A 26 -3.52 -12.75 3.69
C PRO A 26 -2.98 -11.91 2.51
N GLU A 27 -3.82 -11.06 1.92
CA GLU A 27 -3.41 -10.13 0.87
C GLU A 27 -2.50 -9.01 1.39
N ALA A 28 -2.76 -8.47 2.59
CA ALA A 28 -1.89 -7.48 3.22
C ALA A 28 -0.53 -8.08 3.59
N VAL A 29 -0.50 -9.34 4.04
CA VAL A 29 0.76 -10.05 4.29
C VAL A 29 1.55 -10.24 2.99
N ALA A 30 0.89 -10.66 1.90
CA ALA A 30 1.54 -10.83 0.60
C ALA A 30 2.11 -9.49 0.08
N ALA A 31 1.37 -8.39 0.23
CA ALA A 31 1.86 -7.07 -0.12
C ALA A 31 3.04 -6.62 0.72
N PHE A 32 3.01 -6.91 2.02
CA PHE A 32 4.13 -6.65 2.92
C PHE A 32 5.37 -7.40 2.45
N GLU A 33 5.30 -8.70 2.22
CA GLU A 33 6.45 -9.50 1.77
C GLU A 33 7.01 -9.01 0.43
N MET A 34 6.15 -8.58 -0.50
CA MET A 34 6.56 -8.15 -1.83
C MET A 34 7.21 -6.76 -1.85
N LEU A 35 6.73 -5.83 -1.01
CA LEU A 35 7.08 -4.42 -1.10
C LEU A 35 7.95 -3.93 0.06
N HIS A 36 7.91 -4.56 1.23
CA HIS A 36 8.67 -4.12 2.41
C HIS A 36 10.17 -4.01 2.16
N ALA A 37 10.74 -4.89 1.33
CA ALA A 37 12.17 -4.84 0.98
C ALA A 37 12.54 -3.67 0.04
N ALA A 38 11.57 -3.10 -0.67
CA ALA A 38 11.76 -2.05 -1.66
C ALA A 38 11.27 -0.67 -1.18
N VAL A 39 10.51 -0.61 -0.09
CA VAL A 39 9.94 0.62 0.45
C VAL A 39 10.95 1.32 1.35
N PRO A 40 11.45 2.52 0.98
CA PRO A 40 12.26 3.32 1.89
C PRO A 40 11.43 3.75 3.10
N VAL A 41 12.08 3.90 4.25
CA VAL A 41 11.46 4.32 5.52
C VAL A 41 10.62 5.59 5.38
N GLU A 42 11.06 6.51 4.52
CA GLU A 42 10.40 7.80 4.25
C GLU A 42 9.00 7.64 3.65
N THR A 43 8.69 6.51 3.01
CA THR A 43 7.37 6.17 2.46
C THR A 43 6.61 5.15 3.30
N GLY A 44 7.10 4.81 4.50
CA GLY A 44 6.47 3.80 5.37
C GLY A 44 5.04 4.15 5.80
N SER A 45 4.71 5.43 5.99
CA SER A 45 3.33 5.87 6.25
C SER A 45 2.39 5.57 5.08
N ARG A 46 2.82 5.87 3.85
CA ARG A 46 2.08 5.52 2.62
C ARG A 46 1.94 4.02 2.43
N PHE A 47 2.92 3.25 2.90
CA PHE A 47 2.85 1.80 2.87
C PHE A 47 1.80 1.26 3.84
N ALA A 48 1.70 1.81 5.05
CA ALA A 48 0.61 1.50 5.97
C ALA A 48 -0.77 1.85 5.37
N GLU A 49 -0.89 2.99 4.68
CA GLU A 49 -2.13 3.35 3.97
C GLU A 49 -2.48 2.35 2.85
N LEU A 50 -1.50 1.86 2.09
CA LEU A 50 -1.72 0.82 1.09
C LEU A 50 -2.24 -0.48 1.74
N LEU A 51 -1.64 -0.91 2.85
CA LEU A 51 -2.09 -2.10 3.59
C LEU A 51 -3.50 -1.93 4.15
N ALA A 52 -3.86 -0.72 4.61
CA ALA A 52 -5.22 -0.40 5.05
C ALA A 52 -6.24 -0.53 3.91
N ILE A 53 -5.91 -0.04 2.71
CA ILE A 53 -6.76 -0.20 1.51
C ILE A 53 -6.91 -1.68 1.17
N ILE A 54 -5.81 -2.44 1.17
CA ILE A 54 -5.84 -3.88 0.91
C ILE A 54 -6.75 -4.60 1.90
N ASN A 55 -6.69 -4.24 3.19
CA ASN A 55 -7.59 -4.80 4.20
C ASN A 55 -9.06 -4.46 3.97
N ASP A 56 -9.36 -3.27 3.43
CA ASP A 56 -10.75 -2.84 3.16
C ASP A 56 -11.38 -3.63 2.01
N ILE A 57 -10.59 -3.96 0.98
CA ILE A 57 -11.06 -4.71 -0.20
C ILE A 57 -10.72 -6.20 -0.16
N SER A 58 -10.10 -6.69 0.92
CA SER A 58 -9.71 -8.09 1.09
C SER A 58 -10.94 -9.02 1.07
N GLY A 59 -10.77 -10.19 0.46
CA GLY A 59 -11.81 -11.21 0.39
C GLY A 59 -11.92 -11.88 -0.97
N ALA A 60 -13.04 -12.57 -1.20
CA ALA A 60 -13.22 -13.44 -2.38
C ALA A 60 -13.14 -12.70 -3.74
N ASN A 61 -13.37 -11.38 -3.76
CA ASN A 61 -13.33 -10.57 -4.97
C ASN A 61 -12.11 -9.65 -5.06
N PHE A 62 -11.09 -9.86 -4.21
CA PHE A 62 -9.94 -8.97 -4.06
C PHE A 62 -9.28 -8.57 -5.39
N ALA A 63 -9.09 -9.52 -6.31
CA ALA A 63 -8.47 -9.23 -7.60
C ALA A 63 -9.32 -8.32 -8.49
N VAL A 64 -10.65 -8.44 -8.41
CA VAL A 64 -11.60 -7.59 -9.13
C VAL A 64 -11.59 -6.19 -8.51
N ASP A 65 -11.67 -6.10 -7.18
CA ASP A 65 -11.68 -4.83 -6.46
C ASP A 65 -10.35 -4.07 -6.61
N ALA A 66 -9.22 -4.79 -6.63
CA ALA A 66 -7.90 -4.24 -6.94
C ALA A 66 -7.84 -3.65 -8.36
N SER A 67 -8.39 -4.37 -9.33
CA SER A 67 -8.46 -3.91 -10.73
C SER A 67 -9.36 -2.68 -10.88
N LEU A 68 -10.48 -2.63 -10.16
CA LEU A 68 -11.36 -1.46 -10.13
C LEU A 68 -10.68 -0.25 -9.47
N ASN A 69 -9.93 -0.48 -8.39
CA ASN A 69 -9.18 0.57 -7.71
C ASN A 69 -8.09 1.18 -8.60
N LEU A 70 -7.41 0.34 -9.39
CA LEU A 70 -6.48 0.80 -10.42
C LEU A 70 -7.20 1.58 -11.51
N LEU A 71 -8.31 1.07 -12.06
CA LEU A 71 -9.05 1.76 -13.11
C LEU A 71 -9.51 3.16 -12.67
N ASP A 72 -9.96 3.29 -11.43
CA ASP A 72 -10.29 4.59 -10.81
C ASP A 72 -9.08 5.53 -10.76
N ALA A 73 -7.93 5.06 -10.27
CA ALA A 73 -6.70 5.84 -10.24
C ALA A 73 -6.22 6.28 -11.63
N VAL A 74 -6.42 5.44 -12.65
CA VAL A 74 -6.10 5.73 -14.05
C VAL A 74 -7.01 6.78 -14.64
N GLN A 75 -8.31 6.68 -14.39
CA GLN A 75 -9.28 7.68 -14.82
C GLN A 75 -9.00 9.03 -14.17
N ASP A 76 -8.60 9.04 -12.90
CA ASP A 76 -8.30 10.27 -12.15
C ASP A 76 -6.95 10.90 -12.57
N SER A 77 -5.95 10.08 -12.93
CA SER A 77 -4.63 10.55 -13.38
C SER A 77 -4.58 10.95 -14.86
N GLY A 78 -5.42 10.34 -15.71
CA GLY A 78 -5.39 10.55 -17.16
C GLY A 78 -4.18 9.93 -17.87
N ASP A 79 -3.31 9.20 -17.15
CA ASP A 79 -2.06 8.66 -17.68
C ASP A 79 -2.22 7.22 -18.17
N LEU A 80 -2.90 7.08 -19.31
CA LEU A 80 -3.16 5.78 -19.93
C LEU A 80 -1.88 5.08 -20.41
N ALA A 81 -0.81 5.84 -20.67
CA ALA A 81 0.46 5.31 -21.16
C ALA A 81 1.19 4.49 -20.09
N LEU A 82 1.18 4.94 -18.83
CA LEU A 82 1.75 4.20 -17.70
C LEU A 82 1.04 2.86 -17.49
N VAL A 83 -0.28 2.82 -17.69
CA VAL A 83 -1.10 1.61 -17.53
C VAL A 83 -0.81 0.59 -18.60
N VAL A 84 -0.69 1.03 -19.86
CA VAL A 84 -0.33 0.15 -20.97
C VAL A 84 1.08 -0.42 -20.78
N ALA A 85 2.01 0.36 -20.22
CA ALA A 85 3.35 -0.10 -19.91
C ALA A 85 3.39 -1.13 -18.76
N ALA A 86 2.50 -0.98 -17.77
CA ALA A 86 2.38 -1.88 -16.62
C ALA A 86 1.42 -3.06 -16.85
N ALA A 87 0.60 -3.03 -17.91
CA ALA A 87 -0.34 -4.09 -18.28
C ALA A 87 0.25 -5.53 -18.26
N PRO A 88 1.48 -5.79 -18.75
CA PRO A 88 2.06 -7.15 -18.68
C PRO A 88 2.44 -7.60 -17.26
N THR A 89 2.41 -6.72 -16.27
CA THR A 89 2.71 -7.04 -14.86
C THR A 89 1.45 -7.01 -13.97
N LEU A 90 0.26 -6.75 -14.54
CA LEU A 90 -1.01 -6.67 -13.81
C LEU A 90 -1.68 -8.02 -13.53
N ASP A 91 -1.03 -9.15 -13.82
CA ASP A 91 -1.53 -10.48 -13.42
C ASP A 91 -1.64 -10.64 -11.90
N ASP A 92 -0.94 -9.79 -11.14
CA ASP A 92 -0.97 -9.78 -9.69
C ASP A 92 -1.76 -8.56 -9.14
N PRO A 93 -2.77 -8.79 -8.28
CA PRO A 93 -3.62 -7.72 -7.76
C PRO A 93 -2.90 -6.76 -6.80
N ILE A 94 -1.82 -7.20 -6.15
CA ILE A 94 -1.00 -6.32 -5.31
C ILE A 94 -0.23 -5.34 -6.19
N THR A 95 0.29 -5.81 -7.33
CA THR A 95 0.98 -4.98 -8.32
C THR A 95 0.04 -3.94 -8.92
N ALA A 96 -1.22 -4.29 -9.16
CA ALA A 96 -2.26 -3.35 -9.60
C ALA A 96 -2.53 -2.24 -8.58
N LEU A 97 -2.62 -2.58 -7.29
CA LEU A 97 -2.82 -1.60 -6.22
C LEU A 97 -1.61 -0.70 -5.99
N ALA A 98 -0.39 -1.26 -6.06
CA ALA A 98 0.83 -0.49 -5.96
C ALA A 98 0.92 0.56 -7.08
N LEU A 99 0.55 0.19 -8.31
CA LEU A 99 0.48 1.12 -9.43
C LEU A 99 -0.61 2.18 -9.25
N ALA A 100 -1.78 1.79 -8.75
CA ALA A 100 -2.87 2.71 -8.46
C ALA A 100 -2.43 3.80 -7.48
N GLN A 101 -1.69 3.42 -6.42
CA GLN A 101 -1.15 4.38 -5.47
C GLN A 101 -0.04 5.26 -6.06
N LEU A 102 0.81 4.72 -6.92
CA LEU A 102 1.82 5.52 -7.62
C LEU A 102 1.18 6.61 -8.49
N LEU A 103 0.11 6.26 -9.24
CA LEU A 103 -0.65 7.20 -10.05
C LEU A 103 -1.30 8.31 -9.20
N ARG A 104 -1.91 7.95 -8.07
CA ARG A 104 -2.49 8.93 -7.14
C ARG A 104 -1.41 9.84 -6.54
N THR A 105 -0.23 9.29 -6.24
CA THR A 105 0.90 10.06 -5.69
C THR A 105 1.45 11.08 -6.68
N ILE A 106 1.59 10.72 -7.96
CA ILE A 106 2.07 11.64 -9.02
C ILE A 106 1.16 12.86 -9.17
N ARG A 107 -0.12 12.75 -8.81
CA ARG A 107 -1.09 13.86 -8.91
C ARG A 107 -1.13 14.78 -7.68
N GLN A 108 -0.60 14.33 -6.54
CA GLN A 108 -0.58 15.13 -5.31
C GLN A 108 0.66 16.05 -5.20
N ASP A 109 1.62 15.91 -6.12
CA ASP A 109 2.80 16.78 -6.29
C ASP A 109 2.56 17.80 -7.41
#